data_AF-A0A183FE66-F1
#
_entry.id   AF-A0A183FE66-F1
#
_cell.length_a   1.000
_cell.length_b   1.000
_cell.length_c   1.000
_cell.angle_alpha   90.00
_cell.angle_beta   90.00
_cell.angle_gamma   90.00
#
_symmetry.space_group_name_H-M   'P 1'
#
loop_
_entity.id
_entity.type
_entity.pdbx_description
1 polymer ?
#
loop_
_entity_poly.entity_id
_entity_poly.type
_entity_poly.pdbx_seq_one_letter_code
_entity_poly.pdbx_strand_id
1 'polypeptide(L)'
;LERLKLVIRDIFQLIVFISSTLHKIWHPNFQFYSDAEAGTDFYEKFSIRRNIQVIFQCLWNETYYRSVMIYLARACGPEFIRFINMVINDATFLLDESLAALKKIHDVELVMANKDEWAALEREEQQQRESILEDAKRQVRSWLIYAKDTLELLGYLTRDAPQPFAQDVLGDRLASMLNHNIAQLCGRKCMELKVRDAAERFQWEPRKLVGQVVDVYLNLAAFSDTFAEFIAHDEVSNNHIVRGSALEILSHESTPFVPDPVMDTLMEDPVRLPSGHIMDRKHIMRHLLSSQTNPFNRATLTEEELEPEWIGSRPLGRKHNC
;
A
#
# COMPACT_ATOMS: atom_id res chain seq x y z
N LEU A 1 32.06 -23.26 5.37
CA LEU A 1 32.31 -22.04 6.17
C LEU A 1 33.45 -21.18 5.60
N GLU A 2 34.66 -21.72 5.38
CA GLU A 2 35.81 -21.02 4.77
C GLU A 2 35.49 -20.36 3.41
N ARG A 3 34.85 -21.11 2.49
CA ARG A 3 34.40 -20.57 1.19
C ARG A 3 33.34 -19.46 1.30
N LEU A 4 32.48 -19.52 2.33
CA LEU A 4 31.47 -18.49 2.58
C LEU A 4 32.11 -17.21 3.14
N LYS A 5 33.13 -17.37 3.99
CA LYS A 5 33.93 -16.24 4.50
C LYS A 5 34.76 -15.56 3.40
N LEU A 6 35.27 -16.33 2.45
CA LEU A 6 35.94 -15.82 1.24
C LEU A 6 34.99 -15.02 0.36
N VAL A 7 33.80 -15.57 0.05
CA VAL A 7 32.78 -14.87 -0.75
C VAL A 7 32.29 -13.60 -0.06
N ILE A 8 32.06 -13.63 1.25
CA ILE A 8 31.66 -12.44 2.02
C ILE A 8 32.79 -11.40 2.07
N ARG A 9 34.05 -11.83 2.23
CA ARG A 9 35.21 -10.94 2.21
C ARG A 9 35.41 -10.30 0.84
N ASP A 10 35.20 -11.05 -0.24
CA ASP A 10 35.36 -10.57 -1.61
C ASP A 10 34.20 -9.63 -1.98
N ILE A 11 32.97 -9.91 -1.54
CA ILE A 11 31.83 -8.99 -1.62
C ILE A 11 32.10 -7.72 -0.80
N PHE A 12 32.66 -7.84 0.40
CA PHE A 12 32.98 -6.69 1.25
C PHE A 12 34.13 -5.84 0.68
N GLN A 13 35.17 -6.46 0.11
CA GLN A 13 36.22 -5.73 -0.59
C GLN A 13 35.73 -5.09 -1.89
N LEU A 14 34.78 -5.73 -2.59
CA LEU A 14 34.08 -5.11 -3.72
C LEU A 14 33.27 -3.89 -3.25
N ILE A 15 32.53 -4.00 -2.14
CA ILE A 15 31.78 -2.89 -1.55
C ILE A 15 32.70 -1.74 -1.10
N VAL A 16 33.83 -2.05 -0.46
CA VAL A 16 34.84 -1.06 -0.02
C VAL A 16 35.57 -0.42 -1.21
N PHE A 17 35.86 -1.18 -2.27
CA PHE A 17 36.44 -0.64 -3.51
C PHE A 17 35.43 0.26 -4.24
N ILE A 18 34.14 -0.07 -4.20
CA ILE A 18 33.11 0.82 -4.71
C ILE A 18 32.99 2.07 -3.81
N SER A 19 33.30 1.99 -2.51
CA SER A 19 33.18 3.09 -1.52
C SER A 19 33.98 4.35 -1.85
N SER A 20 35.11 4.23 -2.56
CA SER A 20 35.89 5.38 -3.03
C SER A 20 35.38 5.99 -4.34
N THR A 21 34.38 5.35 -4.98
CA THR A 21 33.83 5.70 -6.30
C THR A 21 32.30 5.82 -6.28
N LEU A 22 31.70 5.94 -5.10
CA LEU A 22 30.35 5.42 -4.84
C LEU A 22 29.18 6.30 -5.30
N HIS A 23 29.44 7.58 -5.61
CA HIS A 23 28.56 8.43 -6.42
C HIS A 23 28.28 7.83 -7.82
N LYS A 24 29.10 6.88 -8.27
CA LYS A 24 28.89 6.10 -9.51
C LYS A 24 28.03 4.83 -9.32
N ILE A 25 27.42 4.54 -8.17
CA ILE A 25 26.45 3.42 -8.07
C ILE A 25 25.06 3.88 -8.49
N TRP A 26 24.62 5.04 -7.98
CA TRP A 26 23.24 5.50 -8.17
C TRP A 26 22.95 5.83 -9.64
N HIS A 27 23.83 6.55 -10.32
CA HIS A 27 23.68 6.88 -11.74
C HIS A 27 23.50 5.64 -12.63
N PRO A 28 24.38 4.62 -12.60
CA PRO A 28 24.17 3.39 -13.34
C PRO A 28 22.94 2.60 -12.91
N ASN A 29 22.52 2.63 -11.64
CA ASN A 29 21.30 1.94 -11.24
C ASN A 29 20.03 2.66 -11.71
N PHE A 30 19.96 3.99 -11.67
CA PHE A 30 18.85 4.75 -12.26
C PHE A 30 18.77 4.53 -13.76
N GLN A 31 19.93 4.57 -14.42
CA GLN A 31 20.06 4.33 -15.83
C GLN A 31 19.64 2.89 -16.16
N PHE A 32 20.12 1.88 -15.43
CA PHE A 32 19.76 0.48 -15.65
C PHE A 32 18.28 0.19 -15.34
N TYR A 33 17.70 0.81 -14.31
CA TYR A 33 16.27 0.73 -14.01
C TYR A 33 15.42 1.25 -15.18
N SER A 34 15.88 2.34 -15.79
CA SER A 34 15.24 2.96 -16.95
C SER A 34 15.50 2.21 -18.26
N ASP A 35 16.70 1.67 -18.44
CA ASP A 35 17.16 0.98 -19.65
C ASP A 35 16.63 -0.45 -19.73
N ALA A 36 16.21 -1.05 -18.61
CA ALA A 36 15.52 -2.35 -18.59
C ALA A 36 14.24 -2.36 -19.44
N GLU A 37 13.72 -1.21 -19.83
CA GLU A 37 12.59 -1.06 -20.76
C GLU A 37 12.98 -1.35 -22.23
N ALA A 38 14.24 -1.14 -22.60
CA ALA A 38 14.75 -1.32 -23.95
C ALA A 38 15.36 -2.73 -24.12
N GLY A 39 14.57 -3.67 -24.63
CA GLY A 39 15.08 -4.95 -25.14
C GLY A 39 14.97 -6.16 -24.20
N THR A 40 14.19 -6.07 -23.13
CA THR A 40 13.83 -7.24 -22.29
C THR A 40 12.37 -7.64 -22.49
N ASP A 41 12.07 -8.91 -22.23
CA ASP A 41 10.70 -9.40 -22.30
C ASP A 41 9.82 -8.70 -21.25
N PHE A 42 8.54 -8.46 -21.55
CA PHE A 42 7.70 -7.52 -20.77
C PHE A 42 7.66 -7.82 -19.26
N TYR A 43 7.77 -9.10 -18.88
CA TYR A 43 7.74 -9.55 -17.49
C TYR A 43 9.12 -9.55 -16.82
N GLU A 44 10.20 -9.67 -17.60
CA GLU A 44 11.57 -9.69 -17.07
C GLU A 44 11.97 -8.32 -16.51
N LYS A 45 11.49 -7.23 -17.11
CA LYS A 45 11.79 -5.87 -16.64
C LYS A 45 11.37 -5.65 -15.18
N PHE A 46 10.22 -6.16 -14.75
CA PHE A 46 9.75 -6.00 -13.37
C PHE A 46 10.59 -6.81 -12.39
N SER A 47 11.05 -8.01 -12.80
CA SER A 47 11.99 -8.82 -12.01
C SER A 47 13.33 -8.09 -11.83
N ILE A 48 13.88 -7.52 -12.91
CA ILE A 48 15.11 -6.72 -12.86
C ILE A 48 14.93 -5.51 -11.94
N ARG A 49 13.85 -4.74 -12.14
CA ARG A 49 13.53 -3.55 -11.32
C ARG A 49 13.37 -3.91 -9.85
N ARG A 50 12.73 -5.03 -9.53
CA ARG A 50 12.63 -5.52 -8.16
C ARG A 50 14.00 -5.82 -7.55
N ASN A 51 14.90 -6.49 -8.28
CA ASN A 51 16.27 -6.73 -7.78
C ASN A 51 17.00 -5.41 -7.48
N ILE A 52 16.83 -4.39 -8.32
CA ILE A 52 17.39 -3.05 -8.08
C ILE A 52 16.75 -2.41 -6.83
N GLN A 53 15.43 -2.52 -6.66
CA GLN A 53 14.73 -2.02 -5.46
C GLN A 53 15.22 -2.69 -4.17
N VAL A 54 15.52 -4.00 -4.19
CA VAL A 54 16.14 -4.70 -3.04
C VAL A 54 17.50 -4.09 -2.72
N ILE A 55 18.32 -3.86 -3.75
CA ILE A 55 19.64 -3.22 -3.57
C ILE A 55 19.45 -1.83 -2.96
N PHE A 56 18.49 -1.04 -3.46
CA PHE A 56 18.20 0.29 -2.92
C PHE A 56 17.80 0.23 -1.45
N GLN A 57 16.93 -0.71 -1.06
CA GLN A 57 16.53 -0.89 0.33
C GLN A 57 17.72 -1.24 1.23
N CYS A 58 18.59 -2.16 0.79
CA CYS A 58 19.82 -2.50 1.51
C CYS A 58 20.74 -1.29 1.68
N LEU A 59 20.97 -0.53 0.61
CA LEU A 59 21.78 0.68 0.64
C LEU A 59 21.14 1.78 1.48
N TRP A 60 19.81 1.86 1.54
CA TRP A 60 19.09 2.88 2.31
C TRP A 60 19.30 2.73 3.82
N ASN A 61 19.53 1.52 4.31
CA ASN A 61 19.82 1.27 5.72
C ASN A 61 21.18 1.83 6.15
N GLU A 62 22.12 1.97 5.21
CA GLU A 62 23.45 2.50 5.46
C GLU A 62 23.45 4.04 5.40
N THR A 63 23.76 4.70 6.53
CA THR A 63 23.66 6.17 6.67
C THR A 63 24.43 6.96 5.60
N TYR A 64 25.61 6.48 5.20
CA TYR A 64 26.41 7.12 4.16
C TYR A 64 25.74 7.04 2.78
N TYR A 65 25.17 5.89 2.43
CA TYR A 65 24.55 5.68 1.13
C TYR A 65 23.22 6.40 1.02
N ARG A 66 22.44 6.39 2.10
CA ARG A 66 21.22 7.19 2.26
C ARG A 66 21.50 8.67 2.05
N SER A 67 22.55 9.22 2.65
CA SER A 67 22.88 10.66 2.49
C SER A 67 23.28 11.03 1.06
N VAL A 68 24.02 10.16 0.36
CA VAL A 68 24.36 10.35 -1.06
C VAL A 68 23.11 10.31 -1.94
N MET A 69 22.20 9.38 -1.69
CA MET A 69 20.96 9.25 -2.43
C MET A 69 20.04 10.46 -2.23
N ILE A 70 19.90 10.94 -0.99
CA ILE A 70 19.16 12.18 -0.68
C ILE A 70 19.79 13.38 -1.40
N TYR A 71 21.12 13.48 -1.44
CA TYR A 71 21.82 14.53 -2.18
C TYR A 71 21.48 14.49 -3.69
N LEU A 72 21.50 13.31 -4.30
CA LEU A 72 21.14 13.13 -5.71
C LEU A 72 19.65 13.42 -5.98
N ALA A 73 18.77 12.95 -5.11
CA ALA A 73 17.34 13.22 -5.20
C ALA A 73 17.07 14.73 -5.15
N ARG A 74 17.67 15.45 -4.19
CA ARG A 74 17.53 16.91 -4.06
C ARG A 74 18.05 17.68 -5.27
N ALA A 75 19.10 17.19 -5.93
CA ALA A 75 19.59 17.79 -7.16
C ALA A 75 18.57 17.68 -8.30
N CYS A 76 17.61 16.75 -8.22
CA CYS A 76 16.53 16.52 -9.18
C CYS A 76 17.05 16.47 -10.63
N GLY A 77 18.17 15.74 -10.85
CA GLY A 77 18.75 15.57 -12.17
C GLY A 77 17.86 14.80 -13.13
N PRO A 78 18.09 14.90 -14.46
CA PRO A 78 17.24 14.25 -15.47
C PRO A 78 17.17 12.73 -15.31
N GLU A 79 18.26 12.08 -14.87
CA GLU A 79 18.27 10.63 -14.62
C GLU A 79 17.38 10.25 -13.43
N PHE A 80 17.36 11.08 -12.37
CA PHE A 80 16.50 10.86 -11.21
C PHE A 80 15.03 11.07 -11.58
N ILE A 81 14.72 12.14 -12.33
CA ILE A 81 13.37 12.40 -12.83
C ILE A 81 12.88 11.22 -13.68
N ARG A 82 13.71 10.70 -14.59
CA ARG A 82 13.37 9.53 -15.40
C ARG A 82 13.13 8.29 -14.55
N PHE A 83 13.99 8.03 -13.57
CA PHE A 83 13.83 6.93 -12.62
C PHE A 83 12.51 7.01 -11.85
N ILE A 84 12.21 8.16 -11.25
CA ILE A 84 10.95 8.35 -10.49
C ILE A 84 9.73 8.19 -11.40
N ASN A 85 9.77 8.72 -12.62
CA ASN A 85 8.69 8.53 -13.58
C ASN A 85 8.44 7.05 -13.91
N MET A 86 9.49 6.23 -13.96
CA MET A 86 9.36 4.78 -14.12
C MET A 86 8.76 4.12 -12.88
N VAL A 87 9.20 4.51 -11.70
CA VAL A 87 8.64 4.01 -10.42
C VAL A 87 7.15 4.36 -10.30
N ILE A 88 6.75 5.57 -10.68
CA ILE A 88 5.33 6.00 -10.71
C ILE A 88 4.55 5.14 -11.69
N ASN A 89 5.05 4.94 -12.91
CA ASN A 89 4.39 4.09 -13.91
C ASN A 89 4.25 2.63 -13.44
N ASP A 90 5.28 2.09 -12.79
CA ASP A 90 5.27 0.75 -12.22
C ASP A 90 4.22 0.63 -11.11
N ALA A 91 4.15 1.61 -10.21
CA ALA A 91 3.19 1.62 -9.11
C ALA A 91 1.73 1.61 -9.62
N THR A 92 1.43 2.39 -10.67
CA THR A 92 0.11 2.37 -11.32
C THR A 92 -0.16 1.01 -11.96
N PHE A 93 0.73 0.56 -12.84
CA PHE A 93 0.52 -0.65 -13.63
C PHE A 93 0.42 -1.91 -12.77
N LEU A 94 1.31 -2.07 -11.79
CA LEU A 94 1.37 -3.26 -10.96
C LEU A 94 0.11 -3.42 -10.10
N LEU A 95 -0.45 -2.31 -9.61
CA LEU A 95 -1.69 -2.36 -8.85
C LEU A 95 -2.91 -2.66 -9.74
N ASP A 96 -2.99 -2.03 -10.91
CA ASP A 96 -4.04 -2.30 -11.91
C ASP A 96 -4.10 -3.78 -12.29
N GLU A 97 -2.95 -4.35 -12.67
CA GLU A 97 -2.86 -5.75 -13.10
C GLU A 97 -3.09 -6.72 -11.92
N SER A 98 -2.63 -6.37 -10.72
CA SER A 98 -2.89 -7.18 -9.53
C SER A 98 -4.40 -7.27 -9.24
N LEU A 99 -5.10 -6.14 -9.24
CA LEU A 99 -6.55 -6.11 -9.01
C LEU A 99 -7.32 -6.81 -10.14
N ALA A 100 -6.90 -6.64 -11.39
CA ALA A 100 -7.49 -7.33 -12.53
C ALA A 100 -7.31 -8.86 -12.44
N ALA A 101 -6.14 -9.35 -12.03
CA ALA A 101 -5.91 -10.77 -11.82
C ALA A 101 -6.70 -11.32 -10.63
N LEU A 102 -6.74 -10.61 -9.49
CA LEU A 102 -7.58 -10.99 -8.35
C LEU A 102 -9.05 -11.09 -8.74
N LYS A 103 -9.54 -10.18 -9.58
CA LYS A 103 -10.89 -10.24 -10.11
C LYS A 103 -11.12 -11.49 -10.96
N LYS A 104 -10.21 -11.81 -11.89
CA LYS A 104 -10.32 -13.05 -12.69
C LYS A 104 -10.36 -14.30 -11.79
N ILE A 105 -9.53 -14.33 -10.75
CA ILE A 105 -9.52 -15.44 -9.77
C ILE A 105 -10.87 -15.52 -9.05
N HIS A 106 -11.39 -14.40 -8.54
CA HIS A 106 -12.68 -14.34 -7.86
C HIS A 106 -13.83 -14.81 -8.76
N ASP A 107 -13.91 -14.30 -10.00
CA ASP A 107 -14.98 -14.61 -10.95
C ASP A 107 -14.99 -16.11 -11.31
N VAL A 108 -13.82 -16.72 -11.52
CA VAL A 108 -13.72 -18.16 -11.80
C VAL A 108 -14.00 -19.01 -10.56
N GLU A 109 -13.42 -18.66 -9.40
CA GLU A 109 -13.63 -19.40 -8.14
C GLU A 109 -15.11 -19.37 -7.70
N LEU A 110 -15.83 -18.27 -7.97
CA LEU A 110 -17.26 -18.15 -7.69
C LEU A 110 -18.09 -19.16 -8.49
N VAL A 111 -17.80 -19.31 -9.79
CA VAL A 111 -18.49 -20.27 -10.65
C VAL A 111 -18.14 -21.71 -10.26
N MET A 112 -16.86 -21.97 -9.96
CA MET A 112 -16.41 -23.30 -9.50
C MET A 112 -17.02 -23.70 -8.15
N ALA A 113 -17.38 -22.73 -7.30
CA ALA A 113 -18.06 -23.01 -6.04
C ALA A 113 -19.50 -23.51 -6.26
N ASN A 114 -20.15 -23.12 -7.36
CA ASN A 114 -21.46 -23.63 -7.75
C ASN A 114 -21.31 -24.91 -8.60
N LYS A 115 -21.32 -26.07 -7.94
CA LYS A 115 -21.07 -27.38 -8.60
C LYS A 115 -22.04 -27.69 -9.73
N ASP A 116 -23.29 -27.26 -9.63
CA ASP A 116 -24.31 -27.51 -10.64
C ASP A 116 -24.08 -26.66 -11.89
N GLU A 117 -23.75 -25.38 -11.70
CA GLU A 117 -23.40 -24.45 -12.78
C GLU A 117 -22.08 -24.86 -13.45
N TRP A 118 -21.07 -25.24 -12.67
CA TRP A 118 -19.81 -25.74 -13.20
C TRP A 118 -19.98 -27.02 -14.02
N ALA A 119 -20.78 -27.98 -13.52
CA ALA A 119 -21.04 -29.24 -14.22
C ALA A 119 -21.90 -29.06 -15.49
N ALA A 120 -22.69 -27.98 -15.56
CA ALA A 120 -23.47 -27.64 -16.73
C ALA A 120 -22.63 -27.03 -17.88
N LEU A 121 -21.43 -26.52 -17.59
CA LEU A 121 -20.52 -26.01 -18.62
C LEU A 121 -19.95 -27.12 -19.49
N GLU A 122 -19.64 -26.80 -20.74
CA GLU A 122 -18.94 -27.71 -21.64
C GLU A 122 -17.49 -27.95 -21.16
N ARG A 123 -16.94 -29.14 -21.45
CA ARG A 123 -15.56 -29.48 -21.03
C ARG A 123 -14.50 -28.51 -21.56
N GLU A 124 -14.69 -27.98 -22.77
CA GLU A 124 -13.77 -27.00 -23.35
C GLU A 124 -13.79 -25.68 -22.55
N GLU A 125 -14.98 -25.23 -22.15
CA GLU A 125 -15.14 -24.01 -21.34
C GLU A 125 -14.57 -24.20 -19.93
N GLN A 126 -14.75 -25.37 -19.31
CA GLN A 126 -14.12 -25.71 -18.03
C GLN A 126 -12.59 -25.62 -18.12
N GLN A 127 -11.99 -26.24 -19.15
CA GLN A 127 -10.54 -26.19 -19.36
C GLN A 127 -10.03 -24.77 -19.60
N GLN A 128 -10.77 -23.95 -20.36
CA GLN A 128 -10.40 -22.56 -20.60
C GLN A 128 -10.41 -21.76 -19.30
N ARG A 129 -11.43 -21.91 -18.46
CA ARG A 129 -11.54 -21.22 -17.17
C ARG A 129 -10.46 -21.65 -16.19
N GLU A 130 -10.12 -22.95 -16.15
CA GLU A 130 -9.01 -23.47 -15.34
C GLU A 130 -7.66 -22.88 -15.81
N SER A 131 -7.44 -22.78 -17.12
CA SER A 131 -6.23 -22.15 -17.67
C SER A 131 -6.11 -20.67 -17.27
N ILE A 132 -7.19 -19.91 -17.44
CA ILE A 132 -7.26 -18.49 -17.02
C ILE A 132 -6.97 -18.35 -15.52
N LEU A 133 -7.52 -19.25 -14.70
CA LEU A 133 -7.33 -19.26 -13.27
C LEU A 133 -5.86 -19.50 -12.90
N GLU A 134 -5.22 -20.51 -13.47
CA GLU A 134 -3.81 -20.81 -13.17
C GLU A 134 -2.86 -19.70 -13.64
N ASP A 135 -3.11 -19.10 -14.81
CA ASP A 135 -2.35 -17.95 -15.28
C ASP A 135 -2.50 -16.74 -14.37
N ALA A 136 -3.73 -16.40 -13.95
CA ALA A 136 -3.98 -15.30 -13.04
C ALA A 136 -3.32 -15.51 -11.68
N LYS A 137 -3.37 -16.73 -11.12
CA LYS A 137 -2.69 -17.10 -9.87
C LYS A 137 -1.17 -16.92 -9.95
N ARG A 138 -0.56 -17.30 -11.09
CA ARG A 138 0.89 -17.16 -11.29
C ARG A 138 1.31 -15.70 -11.33
N GLN A 139 0.56 -14.87 -12.06
CA GLN A 139 0.89 -13.47 -12.28
C GLN A 139 0.69 -12.62 -11.03
N VAL A 140 -0.48 -12.75 -10.38
CA VAL A 140 -0.87 -11.89 -9.25
C VAL A 140 0.13 -11.95 -8.09
N ARG A 141 0.72 -13.12 -7.85
CA ARG A 141 1.69 -13.33 -6.77
C ARG A 141 2.92 -12.44 -6.95
N SER A 142 3.45 -12.37 -8.17
CA SER A 142 4.62 -11.55 -8.48
C SER A 142 4.27 -10.07 -8.48
N TRP A 143 3.15 -9.70 -9.11
CA TRP A 143 2.73 -8.30 -9.21
C TRP A 143 2.46 -7.65 -7.86
N LEU A 144 1.82 -8.36 -6.92
CA LEU A 144 1.56 -7.84 -5.58
C LEU A 144 2.85 -7.58 -4.79
N ILE A 145 3.84 -8.47 -4.91
CA ILE A 145 5.17 -8.27 -4.31
C ILE A 145 5.79 -6.99 -4.88
N TYR A 146 5.84 -6.88 -6.22
CA TYR A 146 6.44 -5.72 -6.87
C TYR A 146 5.70 -4.41 -6.55
N ALA A 147 4.37 -4.42 -6.48
CA ALA A 147 3.57 -3.26 -6.11
C ALA A 147 3.91 -2.79 -4.69
N LYS A 148 3.96 -3.72 -3.74
CA LYS A 148 4.30 -3.44 -2.34
C LYS A 148 5.69 -2.83 -2.21
N ASP A 149 6.68 -3.42 -2.89
CA ASP A 149 8.08 -2.97 -2.83
C ASP A 149 8.28 -1.61 -3.52
N THR A 150 7.51 -1.35 -4.58
CA THR A 150 7.51 -0.06 -5.29
C THR A 150 6.90 1.04 -4.42
N LEU A 151 5.80 0.76 -3.72
CA LEU A 151 5.20 1.70 -2.75
C LEU A 151 6.12 1.91 -1.54
N GLU A 152 6.83 0.88 -1.07
CA GLU A 152 7.83 1.02 0.00
C GLU A 152 8.98 1.95 -0.42
N LEU A 153 9.48 1.80 -1.66
CA LEU A 153 10.46 2.71 -2.27
C LEU A 153 10.00 4.16 -2.25
N LEU A 154 8.77 4.43 -2.69
CA LEU A 154 8.19 5.77 -2.64
C LEU A 154 8.03 6.28 -1.21
N GLY A 155 7.66 5.40 -0.27
CA GLY A 155 7.51 5.74 1.15
C GLY A 155 8.80 6.31 1.75
N TYR A 156 9.93 5.59 1.66
CA TYR A 156 11.16 6.11 2.25
C TYR A 156 11.78 7.26 1.45
N LEU A 157 11.58 7.32 0.13
CA LEU A 157 12.03 8.45 -0.69
C LEU A 157 11.33 9.75 -0.30
N THR A 158 10.00 9.69 -0.19
CA THR A 158 9.19 10.86 0.18
C THR A 158 9.43 11.30 1.62
N ARG A 159 9.69 10.36 2.54
CA ARG A 159 10.05 10.68 3.93
C ARG A 159 11.35 11.47 4.04
N ASP A 160 12.42 11.01 3.38
CA ASP A 160 13.77 11.56 3.61
C ASP A 160 14.19 12.61 2.55
N ALA A 161 13.58 12.59 1.37
CA ALA A 161 13.83 13.51 0.26
C ALA A 161 12.53 13.95 -0.45
N PRO A 162 11.63 14.69 0.22
CA PRO A 162 10.36 15.14 -0.37
C PRO A 162 10.49 16.25 -1.43
N GLN A 163 11.63 16.97 -1.46
CA GLN A 163 11.82 18.17 -2.30
C GLN A 163 11.52 17.97 -3.80
N PRO A 164 11.89 16.84 -4.44
CA PRO A 164 11.64 16.64 -5.87
C PRO A 164 10.16 16.55 -6.22
N PHE A 165 9.33 16.12 -5.28
CA PHE A 165 7.89 15.89 -5.48
C PHE A 165 7.05 17.15 -5.29
N ALA A 166 7.66 18.25 -4.83
CA ALA A 166 7.03 19.57 -4.79
C ALA A 166 7.21 20.36 -6.10
N GLN A 167 7.84 19.76 -7.12
CA GLN A 167 8.01 20.36 -8.46
C GLN A 167 6.95 19.82 -9.40
N ASP A 168 6.35 20.68 -10.24
CA ASP A 168 5.27 20.32 -11.18
C ASP A 168 5.56 19.03 -11.98
N VAL A 169 6.80 18.85 -12.44
CA VAL A 169 7.22 17.70 -13.26
C VAL A 169 6.94 16.34 -12.59
N LEU A 170 7.14 16.24 -11.29
CA LEU A 170 6.98 14.99 -10.52
C LEU A 170 5.75 15.03 -9.62
N GLY A 171 5.36 16.21 -9.13
CA GLY A 171 4.25 16.41 -8.22
C GLY A 171 2.91 15.99 -8.82
N ASP A 172 2.57 16.51 -10.00
CA ASP A 172 1.32 16.17 -10.70
C ASP A 172 1.21 14.67 -10.97
N ARG A 173 2.31 14.07 -11.45
CA ARG A 173 2.34 12.64 -11.79
C ARG A 173 2.21 11.76 -10.56
N LEU A 174 2.88 12.12 -9.47
CA LEU A 174 2.79 11.38 -8.23
C LEU A 174 1.39 11.51 -7.63
N ALA A 175 0.82 12.71 -7.58
CA ALA A 175 -0.53 12.95 -7.09
C ALA A 175 -1.57 12.13 -7.87
N SER A 176 -1.49 12.15 -9.21
CA SER A 176 -2.41 11.37 -10.06
C SER A 176 -2.29 9.87 -9.82
N MET A 177 -1.07 9.33 -9.68
CA MET A 177 -0.86 7.92 -9.35
C MET A 177 -1.41 7.56 -7.96
N LEU A 178 -1.13 8.37 -6.94
CA LEU A 178 -1.63 8.11 -5.58
C LEU A 178 -3.16 8.16 -5.54
N ASN A 179 -3.78 9.13 -6.23
CA ASN A 179 -5.24 9.29 -6.32
C ASN A 179 -5.87 8.09 -7.02
N HIS A 180 -5.29 7.65 -8.14
CA HIS A 180 -5.73 6.45 -8.84
C HIS A 180 -5.63 5.20 -7.96
N ASN A 181 -4.48 4.98 -7.32
CA ASN A 181 -4.24 3.81 -6.49
C ASN A 181 -5.16 3.77 -5.26
N ILE A 182 -5.36 4.89 -4.57
CA ILE A 182 -6.27 4.95 -3.41
C ILE A 182 -7.74 4.77 -3.84
N ALA A 183 -8.14 5.35 -4.98
CA ALA A 183 -9.50 5.21 -5.51
C ALA A 183 -9.82 3.75 -5.86
N GLN A 184 -8.84 3.01 -6.38
CA GLN A 184 -9.00 1.59 -6.66
C GLN A 184 -9.09 0.76 -5.39
N LEU A 185 -8.17 0.97 -4.44
CA LEU A 185 -8.11 0.20 -3.19
C LEU A 185 -9.34 0.43 -2.31
N CYS A 186 -9.82 1.66 -2.24
CA CYS A 186 -11.01 2.05 -1.47
C CYS A 186 -12.32 1.95 -2.28
N GLY A 187 -12.24 1.58 -3.56
CA GLY A 187 -13.38 1.48 -4.44
C GLY A 187 -14.25 0.25 -4.15
N ARG A 188 -15.56 0.35 -4.44
CA ARG A 188 -16.53 -0.75 -4.29
C ARG A 188 -16.06 -2.06 -4.92
N LYS A 189 -15.47 -1.98 -6.11
CA LYS A 189 -14.96 -3.15 -6.84
C LYS A 189 -13.91 -3.91 -6.04
N CYS A 190 -13.00 -3.22 -5.33
CA CYS A 190 -11.99 -3.86 -4.49
C CYS A 190 -12.60 -4.46 -3.22
N MET A 191 -13.54 -3.74 -2.59
CA MET A 191 -14.25 -4.21 -1.39
C MET A 191 -15.11 -5.46 -1.63
N GLU A 192 -15.57 -5.65 -2.86
CA GLU A 192 -16.35 -6.82 -3.28
C GLU A 192 -15.47 -8.04 -3.67
N LEU A 193 -14.15 -7.87 -3.82
CA LEU A 193 -13.25 -8.97 -4.19
C LEU A 193 -13.14 -9.99 -3.05
N LYS A 194 -13.70 -11.18 -3.26
CA LYS A 194 -13.62 -12.31 -2.32
C LYS A 194 -12.81 -13.44 -2.92
N VAL A 195 -11.48 -13.37 -2.78
CA VAL A 195 -10.57 -14.45 -3.16
C VAL A 195 -10.29 -15.33 -1.94
N ARG A 196 -10.46 -16.65 -2.07
CA ARG A 196 -10.26 -17.57 -0.94
C ARG A 196 -8.79 -17.62 -0.56
N ASP A 197 -8.49 -17.56 0.74
CA ASP A 197 -7.13 -17.65 1.29
C ASP A 197 -6.15 -16.63 0.64
N ALA A 198 -6.66 -15.45 0.24
CA ALA A 198 -5.91 -14.49 -0.58
C ALA A 198 -4.63 -13.98 0.10
N ALA A 199 -4.66 -13.78 1.41
CA ALA A 199 -3.49 -13.35 2.18
C ALA A 199 -2.38 -14.40 2.15
N GLU A 200 -2.70 -15.68 2.35
CA GLU A 200 -1.74 -16.77 2.38
C GLU A 200 -1.21 -17.13 0.99
N ARG A 201 -2.10 -17.15 -0.01
CA ARG A 201 -1.76 -17.55 -1.39
C ARG A 201 -1.01 -16.47 -2.14
N PHE A 202 -1.37 -15.20 -1.93
CA PHE A 202 -0.94 -14.09 -2.78
C PHE A 202 -0.36 -12.90 -2.03
N GLN A 203 -0.30 -12.94 -0.68
CA GLN A 203 0.09 -11.78 0.13
C GLN A 203 -0.83 -10.57 -0.12
N TRP A 204 -2.10 -10.83 -0.43
CA TRP A 204 -3.09 -9.78 -0.64
C TRP A 204 -3.49 -9.16 0.70
N GLU A 205 -2.94 -7.99 0.98
CA GLU A 205 -3.16 -7.23 2.22
C GLU A 205 -3.59 -5.79 1.88
N PRO A 206 -4.83 -5.58 1.39
CA PRO A 206 -5.26 -4.28 0.84
C PRO A 206 -5.12 -3.13 1.84
N ARG A 207 -5.33 -3.40 3.13
CA ARG A 207 -5.14 -2.41 4.20
C ARG A 207 -3.69 -1.95 4.34
N LYS A 208 -2.72 -2.84 4.16
CA LYS A 208 -1.30 -2.46 4.20
C LYS A 208 -0.93 -1.64 2.98
N LEU A 209 -1.43 -2.00 1.79
CA LEU A 209 -1.22 -1.21 0.57
C LEU A 209 -1.82 0.19 0.68
N VAL A 210 -3.04 0.30 1.23
CA VAL A 210 -3.64 1.60 1.56
C VAL A 210 -2.72 2.37 2.51
N GLY A 211 -2.25 1.74 3.60
CA GLY A 211 -1.30 2.36 4.52
C GLY A 211 -0.05 2.92 3.82
N GLN A 212 0.56 2.15 2.92
CA GLN A 212 1.74 2.62 2.17
C GLN A 212 1.44 3.81 1.25
N VAL A 213 0.27 3.85 0.61
CA VAL A 213 -0.17 4.99 -0.21
C VAL A 213 -0.42 6.22 0.68
N VAL A 214 -1.07 6.02 1.83
CA VAL A 214 -1.34 7.07 2.82
C VAL A 214 -0.05 7.63 3.42
N ASP A 215 0.93 6.79 3.73
CA ASP A 215 2.23 7.23 4.25
C ASP A 215 2.93 8.18 3.27
N VAL A 216 2.82 7.93 1.96
CA VAL A 216 3.38 8.84 0.94
C VAL A 216 2.66 10.19 0.95
N TYR A 217 1.33 10.21 1.06
CA TYR A 217 0.59 11.47 1.21
C TYR A 217 1.04 12.24 2.44
N LEU A 218 1.13 11.57 3.60
CA LEU A 218 1.51 12.19 4.86
C LEU A 218 2.94 12.74 4.84
N ASN A 219 3.89 12.01 4.24
CA ASN A 219 5.28 12.48 4.09
C ASN A 219 5.36 13.79 3.30
N LEU A 220 4.56 13.91 2.23
CA LEU A 220 4.56 15.10 1.37
C LEU A 220 3.79 16.26 1.98
N ALA A 221 2.66 15.98 2.65
CA ALA A 221 1.90 16.98 3.39
C ALA A 221 2.70 17.58 4.55
N ALA A 222 3.47 16.76 5.27
CA ALA A 222 4.37 17.22 6.32
C ALA A 222 5.51 18.11 5.79
N PHE A 223 5.83 18.03 4.50
CA PHE A 223 6.88 18.82 3.88
C PHE A 223 6.39 20.16 3.32
N SER A 224 5.26 20.18 2.59
CA SER A 224 4.73 21.40 1.97
C SER A 224 3.24 21.30 1.65
N ASP A 225 2.53 22.42 1.82
CA ASP A 225 1.14 22.58 1.37
C ASP A 225 0.99 22.53 -0.16
N THR A 226 2.06 22.79 -0.93
CA THR A 226 2.06 22.77 -2.40
C THR A 226 1.59 21.43 -2.97
N PHE A 227 1.90 20.32 -2.29
CA PHE A 227 1.47 19.01 -2.78
C PHE A 227 -0.04 18.83 -2.72
N ALA A 228 -0.72 19.50 -1.77
CA ALA A 228 -2.17 19.47 -1.68
C ALA A 228 -2.84 20.11 -2.92
N GLU A 229 -2.17 21.08 -3.56
CA GLU A 229 -2.64 21.68 -4.82
C GLU A 229 -2.64 20.65 -5.95
N PHE A 230 -1.55 19.88 -6.11
CA PHE A 230 -1.49 18.80 -7.11
C PHE A 230 -2.58 17.74 -6.88
N ILE A 231 -2.85 17.37 -5.62
CA ILE A 231 -3.94 16.44 -5.28
C ILE A 231 -5.30 17.00 -5.69
N ALA A 232 -5.54 18.29 -5.44
CA ALA A 232 -6.82 18.96 -5.72
C ALA A 232 -7.07 19.21 -7.21
N HIS A 233 -6.00 19.38 -8.00
CA HIS A 233 -6.07 19.62 -9.44
C HIS A 233 -6.32 18.36 -10.27
N ASP A 234 -5.94 17.18 -9.77
CA ASP A 234 -6.11 15.92 -10.49
C ASP A 234 -7.61 15.55 -10.61
N GLU A 235 -8.09 15.34 -11.85
CA GLU A 235 -9.52 15.14 -12.14
C GLU A 235 -10.13 13.90 -11.45
N VAL A 236 -9.30 12.90 -11.12
CA VAL A 236 -9.69 11.69 -10.37
C VAL A 236 -10.07 12.01 -8.93
N SER A 237 -9.55 13.11 -8.36
CA SER A 237 -9.90 13.62 -7.03
C SER A 237 -11.36 14.09 -6.91
N ASN A 238 -12.08 14.29 -8.03
CA ASN A 238 -13.51 14.61 -8.00
C ASN A 238 -14.38 13.42 -7.55
N ASN A 239 -13.80 12.23 -7.37
CA ASN A 239 -14.49 11.11 -6.76
C ASN A 239 -14.60 11.33 -5.23
N HIS A 240 -15.82 11.34 -4.69
CA HIS A 240 -16.09 11.59 -3.26
C HIS A 240 -15.29 10.70 -2.30
N ILE A 241 -14.86 9.51 -2.75
CA ILE A 241 -14.03 8.58 -1.97
C ILE A 241 -12.61 9.13 -1.76
N VAL A 242 -12.00 9.71 -2.79
CA VAL A 242 -10.65 10.29 -2.73
C VAL A 242 -10.70 11.57 -1.90
N ARG A 243 -11.71 12.41 -2.09
CA ARG A 243 -11.90 13.63 -1.28
C ARG A 243 -12.18 13.32 0.19
N GLY A 244 -13.06 12.38 0.51
CA GLY A 244 -13.33 11.99 1.90
C GLY A 244 -12.07 11.43 2.57
N SER A 245 -11.42 10.46 1.93
CA SER A 245 -10.22 9.83 2.49
C SER A 245 -9.04 10.81 2.57
N ALA A 246 -8.74 11.56 1.50
CA ALA A 246 -7.60 12.47 1.46
C ALA A 246 -7.80 13.71 2.35
N LEU A 247 -9.01 14.31 2.42
CA LEU A 247 -9.24 15.40 3.39
C LEU A 247 -9.18 14.87 4.83
N GLU A 248 -9.72 13.69 5.13
CA GLU A 248 -9.61 13.10 6.48
C GLU A 248 -8.16 12.77 6.83
N ILE A 249 -7.38 12.23 5.89
CA ILE A 249 -5.94 11.92 6.05
C ILE A 249 -5.10 13.19 6.24
N LEU A 250 -5.39 14.27 5.49
CA LEU A 250 -4.61 15.51 5.52
C LEU A 250 -5.04 16.48 6.63
N SER A 251 -6.29 16.41 7.11
CA SER A 251 -6.81 17.30 8.16
C SER A 251 -6.59 16.78 9.58
N HIS A 252 -6.26 15.51 9.75
CA HIS A 252 -5.97 14.91 11.04
C HIS A 252 -4.49 14.55 11.16
N GLU A 253 -3.73 15.40 11.87
CA GLU A 253 -2.59 14.88 12.62
C GLU A 253 -3.11 13.74 13.50
N SER A 254 -2.71 12.50 13.18
CA SER A 254 -2.88 11.30 14.00
C SER A 254 -4.34 10.86 14.28
N THR A 255 -4.87 9.97 13.45
CA THR A 255 -5.81 8.94 13.94
C THR A 255 -5.23 7.56 13.67
N PRO A 256 -4.63 6.88 14.66
CA PRO A 256 -4.28 5.48 14.51
C PRO A 256 -5.57 4.68 14.35
N PHE A 257 -5.62 3.86 13.29
CA PHE A 257 -6.63 2.82 13.13
C PHE A 257 -6.61 1.92 14.39
N VAL A 258 -7.54 2.12 15.33
CA VAL A 258 -7.58 1.33 16.57
C VAL A 258 -8.33 0.01 16.30
N PRO A 259 -7.68 -1.15 16.42
CA PRO A 259 -8.35 -2.44 16.32
C PRO A 259 -9.18 -2.72 17.58
N ASP A 260 -10.19 -3.57 17.43
CA ASP A 260 -11.00 -4.06 18.55
C ASP A 260 -10.09 -4.78 19.57
N PRO A 261 -10.13 -4.39 20.85
CA PRO A 261 -9.21 -4.90 21.86
C PRO A 261 -9.40 -6.39 22.22
N VAL A 262 -10.50 -7.02 21.79
CA VAL A 262 -10.78 -8.45 22.04
C VAL A 262 -10.59 -9.28 20.77
N MET A 263 -11.07 -8.76 19.64
CA MET A 263 -11.12 -9.52 18.38
C MET A 263 -9.97 -9.18 17.43
N ASP A 264 -9.16 -8.16 17.72
CA ASP A 264 -8.07 -7.66 16.87
C ASP A 264 -8.50 -7.40 15.41
N THR A 265 -9.76 -6.99 15.25
CA THR A 265 -10.37 -6.66 13.96
C THR A 265 -10.72 -5.17 13.92
N LEU A 266 -10.80 -4.59 12.72
CA LEU A 266 -11.14 -3.16 12.59
C LEU A 266 -12.53 -2.88 13.18
N MET A 267 -12.62 -1.87 14.04
CA MET A 267 -13.89 -1.40 14.58
C MET A 267 -14.65 -0.64 13.48
N GLU A 268 -15.84 -1.13 13.12
CA GLU A 268 -16.77 -0.52 12.16
C GLU A 268 -17.78 0.39 12.87
N ASP A 269 -18.20 0.03 14.09
CA ASP A 269 -19.13 0.79 14.93
C ASP A 269 -18.61 0.84 16.39
N PRO A 270 -17.66 1.73 16.69
CA PRO A 270 -17.03 1.79 18.01
C PRO A 270 -18.01 2.25 19.10
N VAL A 271 -17.94 1.60 20.25
CA VAL A 271 -18.70 1.98 21.46
C VAL A 271 -17.79 2.05 22.66
N ARG A 272 -18.04 3.03 23.53
CA ARG A 272 -17.33 3.22 24.79
C ARG A 272 -18.12 2.54 25.91
N LEU A 273 -17.43 1.71 26.68
CA LEU A 273 -17.95 1.09 27.90
C LEU A 273 -17.78 2.05 29.09
N PRO A 274 -18.57 1.92 30.18
CA PRO A 274 -18.40 2.72 31.41
C PRO A 274 -16.98 2.63 32.01
N SER A 275 -16.27 1.52 31.74
CA SER A 275 -14.87 1.33 32.14
C SER A 275 -13.85 2.22 31.39
N GLY A 276 -14.27 2.91 30.33
CA GLY A 276 -13.41 3.72 29.46
C GLY A 276 -12.82 2.99 28.25
N HIS A 277 -12.92 1.66 28.18
CA HIS A 277 -12.51 0.89 27.00
C HIS A 277 -13.43 1.12 25.80
N ILE A 278 -12.86 1.11 24.60
CA ILE A 278 -13.56 1.24 23.31
C ILE A 278 -13.43 -0.09 22.56
N MET A 279 -14.55 -0.61 22.04
CA MET A 279 -14.58 -1.81 21.20
C MET A 279 -15.72 -1.74 20.19
N ASP A 280 -15.77 -2.66 19.21
CA ASP A 280 -16.83 -2.67 18.21
C ASP A 280 -18.16 -3.14 18.83
N ARG A 281 -19.25 -2.44 18.49
CA ARG A 281 -20.62 -2.76 18.92
C ARG A 281 -20.94 -4.23 18.66
N LYS A 282 -20.62 -4.78 17.48
CA LYS A 282 -20.97 -6.17 17.14
C LYS A 282 -20.27 -7.18 18.05
N HIS A 283 -19.08 -6.86 18.56
CA HIS A 283 -18.32 -7.73 19.45
C HIS A 283 -18.83 -7.66 20.89
N ILE A 284 -19.06 -6.46 21.43
CA ILE A 284 -19.61 -6.33 22.79
C ILE A 284 -21.05 -6.85 22.86
N MET A 285 -21.87 -6.63 21.83
CA MET A 285 -23.22 -7.16 21.76
C MET A 285 -23.24 -8.69 21.77
N ARG A 286 -22.31 -9.33 21.02
CA ARG A 286 -22.16 -10.79 21.06
C ARG A 286 -21.76 -11.29 22.45
N HIS A 287 -20.89 -10.57 23.16
CA HIS A 287 -20.52 -10.91 24.53
C HIS A 287 -21.72 -10.81 25.48
N LEU A 288 -22.48 -9.71 25.43
CA LEU A 288 -23.64 -9.46 26.29
C LEU A 288 -24.80 -10.44 26.08
N LEU A 289 -24.92 -11.05 24.89
CA LEU A 289 -25.84 -12.16 24.65
C LEU A 289 -25.52 -13.42 25.45
N SER A 290 -24.25 -13.62 25.82
CA SER A 290 -23.78 -14.79 26.58
C SER A 290 -23.50 -14.48 28.06
N SER A 291 -23.01 -13.29 28.36
CA SER A 291 -22.65 -12.85 29.72
C SER A 291 -22.89 -11.35 29.85
N GLN A 292 -23.77 -10.93 30.77
CA GLN A 292 -24.07 -9.51 31.06
C GLN A 292 -22.97 -8.85 31.91
N THR A 293 -21.75 -8.91 31.41
CA THR A 293 -20.54 -8.42 32.09
C THR A 293 -19.64 -7.66 31.12
N ASN A 294 -18.79 -6.81 31.66
CA ASN A 294 -17.72 -6.18 30.92
C ASN A 294 -16.57 -7.19 30.70
N PRO A 295 -16.08 -7.38 29.46
CA PRO A 295 -15.08 -8.40 29.14
C PRO A 295 -13.68 -8.14 29.75
N PHE A 296 -13.38 -6.90 30.16
CA PHE A 296 -12.07 -6.49 30.69
C PHE A 296 -11.98 -6.58 32.21
N ASN A 297 -13.06 -6.25 32.93
CA ASN A 297 -13.06 -6.14 34.39
C ASN A 297 -14.16 -6.97 35.08
N ARG A 298 -15.02 -7.66 34.32
CA ARG A 298 -16.12 -8.51 34.79
C ARG A 298 -17.19 -7.81 35.61
N ALA A 299 -17.22 -6.48 35.63
CA ALA A 299 -18.32 -5.71 36.22
C ALA A 299 -19.62 -5.98 35.45
N THR A 300 -20.78 -5.89 36.10
CA THR A 300 -22.08 -5.98 35.41
C THR A 300 -22.17 -4.88 34.35
N LEU A 301 -22.64 -5.25 33.15
CA LEU A 301 -22.76 -4.34 32.02
C LEU A 301 -24.00 -4.69 31.21
N THR A 302 -24.75 -3.67 30.81
CA THR A 302 -25.93 -3.79 29.96
C THR A 302 -25.77 -2.98 28.67
N GLU A 303 -26.57 -3.29 27.65
CA GLU A 303 -26.49 -2.61 26.34
C GLU A 303 -26.78 -1.11 26.45
N GLU A 304 -27.67 -0.71 27.36
CA GLU A 304 -28.08 0.68 27.57
C GLU A 304 -26.95 1.58 28.08
N GLU A 305 -25.91 0.98 28.68
CA GLU A 305 -24.74 1.67 29.21
C GLU A 305 -23.64 1.88 28.15
N LEU A 306 -23.86 1.41 26.92
CA LEU A 306 -22.92 1.58 25.80
C LEU A 306 -23.15 2.92 25.11
N GLU A 307 -22.17 3.81 25.22
CA GLU A 307 -22.21 5.08 24.51
C GLU A 307 -21.59 4.92 23.11
N PRO A 308 -22.25 5.41 22.04
CA PRO A 308 -21.64 5.47 20.72
C PRO A 308 -20.35 6.30 20.80
N GLU A 309 -19.22 5.67 20.48
CA GLU A 309 -17.93 6.36 20.41
C GLU A 309 -17.61 6.58 18.94
N TRP A 310 -17.61 7.84 18.54
CA TRP A 310 -17.19 8.20 17.20
C TRP A 310 -15.67 8.34 17.16
N ILE A 311 -14.98 7.50 16.37
CA ILE A 311 -13.57 7.70 15.99
C ILE A 311 -13.46 8.69 14.81
N GLY A 312 -14.37 9.67 14.76
CA GLY A 312 -14.47 10.74 13.75
C GLY A 312 -15.48 11.79 14.21
N SER A 313 -15.07 13.05 14.31
CA SER A 313 -15.69 14.18 15.04
C SER A 313 -17.18 14.12 15.44
N ARG A 314 -17.46 14.55 16.69
CA ARG A 314 -18.81 15.00 17.13
C ARG A 314 -19.44 15.95 16.09
N PRO A 315 -20.77 15.94 15.90
CA PRO A 315 -21.42 16.91 15.04
C PRO A 315 -21.18 18.33 15.57
N LEU A 316 -20.72 19.23 14.68
CA LEU A 316 -20.70 20.67 14.89
C LEU A 316 -22.08 21.14 15.37
N GLY A 317 -22.18 21.48 16.65
CA GLY A 317 -23.44 21.85 17.25
C GLY A 317 -23.33 22.32 18.69
N ARG A 318 -22.73 23.50 18.91
CA ARG A 318 -23.23 24.46 19.90
C ARG A 318 -22.61 25.84 19.67
N LYS A 319 -23.52 26.78 19.44
CA LYS A 319 -23.31 28.22 19.31
C LYS A 319 -22.41 28.74 20.44
N HIS A 320 -21.43 29.56 20.06
CA HIS A 320 -20.81 30.50 20.99
C HIS A 320 -21.90 31.44 21.51
N ASN A 321 -22.20 31.34 22.80
CA ASN A 321 -22.78 32.40 23.60
C ASN A 321 -21.81 32.64 24.75
N CYS A 322 -20.97 33.66 24.61
CA CYS A 322 -20.56 34.65 25.60
C CYS A 322 -19.41 35.48 25.04
#